data_AF-A0A428RNZ7-F1
#
_entry.id   AF-A0A428RNZ7-F1
#
_cell.length_a   1.000
_cell.length_b   1.000
_cell.length_c   1.000
_cell.angle_alpha   90.00
_cell.angle_beta   90.00
_cell.angle_gamma   90.00
#
_symmetry.space_group_name_H-M   'P 1'
#
loop_
_entity.id
_entity.type
_entity.pdbx_description
1 polymer ?
#
loop_
_entity_poly.entity_id
_entity_poly.type
_entity_poly.pdbx_seq_one_letter_code
_entity_poly.pdbx_strand_id
1 'polypeptide(L)'
;MRSFVALAALALSGSLDLAIAGPCRPSNTVSTSATGSATETSSGATSSSTETTGPRIIKNICQNGGFHDLDPEDPNTIPNFTTEGGVEGSTTGGYKGDGSNDNNCVKFTVSSPLTKHKRAVGDTASLSQELSNLNTATAYTVRFFYFILTAPTEQNICTLEGFIGSTQFFTTFIYSTGSSAFYNTALVSTNVPSSVAPLSIRASCSSGGIAALYVDSIFMSNQVTPQNINDYRLDFGDGDIREPVSSPTTVATTQEATTQSATESATETATESVTESATGPTTDASETVT
;
A
#
# COMPACT_ATOMS: atom_id res chain seq x y z
N MET A 1 -59.62 -17.09 -7.89
CA MET A 1 -59.28 -18.37 -7.25
C MET A 1 -58.53 -18.06 -5.98
N ARG A 2 -59.13 -18.38 -4.82
CA ARG A 2 -58.47 -18.30 -3.51
C ARG A 2 -57.72 -19.62 -3.30
N SER A 3 -56.48 -19.59 -2.84
CA SER A 3 -55.97 -20.69 -2.02
C SER A 3 -54.88 -20.23 -1.06
N PHE A 4 -54.88 -20.91 0.08
CA PHE A 4 -54.33 -20.56 1.39
C PHE A 4 -53.15 -21.49 1.74
N VAL A 5 -52.23 -20.98 2.59
CA VAL A 5 -51.52 -21.70 3.68
C VAL A 5 -50.43 -22.72 3.22
N ALA A 6 -49.25 -22.89 3.83
CA ALA A 6 -48.88 -22.83 5.24
C ALA A 6 -47.40 -22.48 5.49
N LEU A 7 -47.18 -21.89 6.66
CA LEU A 7 -45.91 -21.72 7.36
C LEU A 7 -45.56 -23.04 8.09
N ALA A 8 -44.33 -23.53 7.97
CA ALA A 8 -43.83 -24.64 8.80
C ALA A 8 -42.58 -24.18 9.55
N ALA A 9 -42.73 -24.01 10.87
CA ALA A 9 -41.63 -23.83 11.81
C ALA A 9 -41.15 -25.21 12.29
N LEU A 10 -39.84 -25.46 12.22
CA LEU A 10 -39.20 -26.60 12.88
C LEU A 10 -38.41 -26.09 14.08
N ALA A 11 -38.91 -26.40 15.27
CA ALA A 11 -38.17 -26.34 16.53
C ALA A 11 -37.61 -27.74 16.81
N LEU A 12 -36.30 -27.86 16.98
CA LEU A 12 -35.64 -29.02 17.57
C LEU A 12 -34.77 -28.53 18.72
N SER A 13 -35.27 -28.80 19.91
CA SER A 13 -34.63 -28.74 21.20
C SER A 13 -33.44 -29.70 21.28
N GLY A 14 -32.27 -29.18 21.69
CA GLY A 14 -31.10 -29.97 22.06
C GLY A 14 -30.36 -29.26 23.18
N SER A 15 -30.47 -29.80 24.38
CA SER A 15 -29.78 -29.40 25.60
C SER A 15 -28.30 -29.76 25.55
N LEU A 16 -27.40 -28.77 25.62
CA LEU A 16 -26.02 -28.98 26.02
C LEU A 16 -25.77 -28.24 27.34
N ASP A 17 -25.40 -29.01 28.36
CA ASP A 17 -24.96 -28.54 29.66
C ASP A 17 -23.76 -27.59 29.53
N LEU A 18 -23.97 -26.33 29.93
CA LEU A 18 -22.89 -25.37 30.13
C LEU A 18 -22.42 -25.48 31.59
N ALA A 19 -21.38 -26.27 31.81
CA ALA A 19 -20.70 -26.35 33.09
C ALA A 19 -20.03 -24.98 33.40
N ILE A 20 -20.64 -24.23 34.30
CA ILE A 20 -20.04 -23.07 34.98
C ILE A 20 -19.09 -23.62 36.06
N ALA A 21 -17.78 -23.54 35.82
CA ALA A 21 -16.77 -23.69 36.87
C ALA A 21 -16.23 -22.29 37.23
N GLY A 22 -16.37 -21.95 38.51
CA GLY A 22 -16.13 -20.63 39.07
C GLY A 22 -14.66 -20.24 39.28
N PRO A 23 -14.43 -19.08 39.92
CA PRO A 23 -13.13 -18.42 39.99
C PRO A 23 -12.18 -19.05 41.02
N CYS A 24 -10.96 -19.37 40.61
CA CYS A 24 -9.89 -19.74 41.54
C CYS A 24 -9.21 -18.46 42.11
N ARG A 25 -9.44 -18.21 43.41
CA ARG A 25 -8.64 -17.31 44.26
C ARG A 25 -7.43 -18.06 44.87
N PRO A 26 -6.42 -17.35 45.39
CA PRO A 26 -5.04 -17.81 45.45
C PRO A 26 -4.69 -18.54 46.76
N SER A 27 -3.64 -19.36 46.73
CA SER A 27 -2.96 -19.84 47.93
C SER A 27 -1.58 -19.22 48.04
N ASN A 28 -1.42 -18.33 49.03
CA ASN A 28 -0.13 -17.88 49.54
C ASN A 28 0.41 -18.94 50.51
N THR A 29 1.60 -19.48 50.24
CA THR A 29 2.53 -19.90 51.31
C THR A 29 3.97 -19.67 50.84
N VAL A 30 4.51 -18.57 51.37
CA VAL A 30 5.93 -18.19 51.57
C VAL A 30 6.57 -19.28 52.46
N SER A 31 7.83 -19.71 52.40
CA SER A 31 9.12 -19.03 52.20
C SER A 31 10.22 -20.08 52.01
N THR A 32 11.28 -19.80 51.24
CA THR A 32 12.65 -19.51 51.75
C THR A 32 13.67 -19.49 50.61
N SER A 33 14.03 -18.27 50.21
CA SER A 33 15.37 -17.73 49.91
C SER A 33 16.49 -18.63 49.35
N ALA A 34 16.94 -18.32 48.12
CA ALA A 34 18.35 -18.03 47.83
C ALA A 34 18.52 -17.27 46.50
N THR A 35 19.26 -16.18 46.59
CA THR A 35 19.77 -15.22 45.61
C THR A 35 20.42 -15.81 44.35
N GLY A 36 20.22 -15.17 43.18
CA GLY A 36 21.25 -15.16 42.11
C GLY A 36 20.75 -15.12 40.66
N SER A 37 20.94 -13.97 40.01
CA SER A 37 21.04 -13.72 38.55
C SER A 37 19.98 -14.28 37.60
N ALA A 38 19.13 -13.37 37.13
CA ALA A 38 18.51 -13.48 35.81
C ALA A 38 19.59 -13.48 34.72
N THR A 39 19.53 -14.43 33.79
CA THR A 39 20.26 -14.37 32.53
C THR A 39 19.26 -14.75 31.44
N GLU A 40 18.75 -13.74 30.75
CA GLU A 40 17.94 -13.92 29.55
C GLU A 40 18.83 -14.54 28.47
N THR A 41 18.49 -15.76 28.05
CA THR A 41 19.11 -16.38 26.87
C THR A 41 18.34 -15.91 25.64
N SER A 42 18.68 -14.71 25.17
CA SER A 42 18.35 -14.25 23.82
C SER A 42 19.28 -14.95 22.84
N SER A 43 18.76 -15.94 22.10
CA SER A 43 19.48 -16.55 20.99
C SER A 43 19.28 -15.69 19.73
N GLY A 44 19.99 -14.56 19.69
CA GLY A 44 20.15 -13.75 18.49
C GLY A 44 21.22 -14.36 17.59
N ALA A 45 20.83 -14.83 16.41
CA ALA A 45 21.78 -15.20 15.37
C ALA A 45 22.48 -13.94 14.85
N THR A 46 23.77 -13.83 15.16
CA THR A 46 24.68 -12.79 14.66
C THR A 46 24.81 -12.89 13.14
N SER A 47 24.21 -11.96 12.41
CA SER A 47 24.68 -11.58 11.08
C SER A 47 25.37 -10.23 11.21
N SER A 48 26.68 -10.23 10.95
CA SER A 48 27.52 -9.05 10.89
C SER A 48 26.98 -8.09 9.82
N SER A 49 26.55 -6.90 10.23
CA SER A 49 26.35 -5.77 9.33
C SER A 49 27.19 -4.63 9.89
N THR A 50 28.16 -4.19 9.10
CA THR A 50 28.77 -2.87 9.23
C THR A 50 27.68 -1.83 9.44
N GLU A 51 27.75 -1.11 10.56
CA GLU A 51 26.86 -0.01 10.88
C GLU A 51 26.96 1.04 9.78
N THR A 52 25.91 1.12 8.97
CA THR A 52 25.65 2.28 8.13
C THR A 52 24.63 3.10 8.89
N THR A 53 25.00 4.30 9.31
CA THR A 53 24.12 5.29 9.93
C THR A 53 22.98 5.61 8.95
N GLY A 54 21.88 4.86 9.03
CA GLY A 54 20.75 4.98 8.11
C GLY A 54 19.62 4.00 8.43
N PRO A 55 18.40 4.21 7.90
CA PRO A 55 17.29 3.30 8.13
C PRO A 55 17.63 1.89 7.63
N ARG A 56 17.27 0.87 8.42
CA ARG A 56 17.52 -0.54 8.09
C ARG A 56 16.82 -0.90 6.78
N ILE A 57 17.50 -1.67 5.93
CA ILE A 57 16.94 -2.18 4.67
C ILE A 57 16.12 -3.44 4.95
N ILE A 58 14.89 -3.47 4.45
CA ILE A 58 13.97 -4.61 4.51
C ILE A 58 13.79 -5.15 3.10
N LYS A 59 14.17 -6.41 2.94
CA LYS A 59 14.06 -7.11 1.66
C LYS A 59 12.62 -7.60 1.43
N ASN A 60 12.14 -7.38 0.22
CA ASN A 60 10.90 -7.96 -0.28
C ASN A 60 11.07 -9.46 -0.51
N ILE A 61 10.09 -10.26 -0.06
CA ILE A 61 10.06 -11.68 -0.39
C ILE A 61 9.57 -11.92 -1.82
N CYS A 62 8.83 -10.98 -2.41
CA CYS A 62 8.36 -11.08 -3.78
C CYS A 62 9.51 -10.76 -4.74
N GLN A 63 9.74 -11.63 -5.71
CA GLN A 63 10.69 -11.37 -6.78
C GLN A 63 10.03 -10.48 -7.84
N ASN A 64 10.77 -9.50 -8.37
CA ASN A 64 10.26 -8.55 -9.37
C ASN A 64 8.96 -7.84 -8.92
N GLY A 65 8.77 -7.63 -7.61
CA GLY A 65 7.57 -6.98 -7.08
C GLY A 65 7.45 -5.51 -7.44
N GLY A 66 8.56 -4.87 -7.81
CA GLY A 66 8.61 -3.51 -8.36
C GLY A 66 8.42 -3.43 -9.87
N PHE A 67 8.28 -4.59 -10.56
CA PHE A 67 8.08 -4.70 -12.00
C PHE A 67 9.15 -4.02 -12.88
N HIS A 68 10.33 -3.77 -12.34
CA HIS A 68 11.46 -3.21 -13.07
C HIS A 68 11.89 -4.11 -14.25
N ASP A 69 11.92 -5.42 -14.00
CA ASP A 69 12.41 -6.42 -14.96
C ASP A 69 11.25 -6.96 -15.81
N LEU A 70 10.73 -6.15 -16.74
CA LEU A 70 9.88 -6.66 -17.83
C LEU A 70 10.75 -7.33 -18.90
N ASP A 71 10.19 -8.28 -19.65
CA ASP A 71 10.93 -8.89 -20.77
C ASP A 71 11.21 -7.81 -21.84
N PRO A 72 12.48 -7.54 -22.19
CA PRO A 72 12.84 -6.50 -23.15
C PRO A 72 12.36 -6.79 -24.58
N GLU A 73 12.15 -8.06 -24.93
CA GLU A 73 11.66 -8.47 -26.25
C GLU A 73 10.12 -8.52 -26.30
N ASP A 74 9.46 -8.77 -25.15
CA ASP A 74 8.01 -8.71 -24.99
C ASP A 74 7.60 -8.06 -23.65
N PRO A 75 7.46 -6.72 -23.59
CA PRO A 75 7.13 -6.01 -22.36
C PRO A 75 5.78 -6.37 -21.72
N ASN A 76 4.94 -7.17 -22.39
CA ASN A 76 3.71 -7.71 -21.82
C ASN A 76 3.97 -8.88 -20.87
N THR A 77 5.13 -9.53 -20.98
CA THR A 77 5.54 -10.64 -20.14
C THR A 77 6.14 -10.12 -18.83
N ILE A 78 5.71 -10.72 -17.71
CA ILE A 78 6.10 -10.31 -16.35
C ILE A 78 6.92 -11.46 -15.71
N PRO A 79 8.26 -11.40 -15.78
CA PRO A 79 9.14 -12.38 -15.16
C PRO A 79 8.82 -12.66 -13.69
N ASN A 80 8.94 -13.93 -13.29
CA ASN A 80 8.65 -14.46 -11.95
C ASN A 80 7.18 -14.43 -11.52
N PHE A 81 6.27 -14.04 -12.40
CA PHE A 81 4.83 -14.13 -12.18
C PHE A 81 4.16 -15.01 -13.23
N THR A 82 3.13 -15.73 -12.78
CA THR A 82 2.16 -16.39 -13.64
C THR A 82 0.98 -15.45 -13.84
N THR A 83 0.53 -15.32 -15.09
CA THR A 83 -0.61 -14.48 -15.47
C THR A 83 -1.76 -15.35 -16.00
N GLU A 84 -2.99 -14.97 -15.67
CA GLU A 84 -4.21 -15.54 -16.25
C GLU A 84 -5.17 -14.43 -16.65
N GLY A 85 -5.88 -14.62 -17.76
CA GLY A 85 -6.82 -13.63 -18.28
C GLY A 85 -6.12 -12.38 -18.82
N GLY A 86 -6.77 -11.22 -18.68
CA GLY A 86 -6.27 -9.95 -19.21
C GLY A 86 -5.21 -9.29 -18.34
N VAL A 87 -4.08 -9.97 -18.08
CA VAL A 87 -2.94 -9.39 -17.34
C VAL A 87 -1.74 -9.25 -18.26
N GLU A 88 -1.16 -8.06 -18.32
CA GLU A 88 0.02 -7.72 -19.12
C GLU A 88 0.94 -6.76 -18.36
N GLY A 89 2.25 -6.87 -18.60
CA GLY A 89 3.20 -5.84 -18.24
C GLY A 89 2.93 -4.55 -19.00
N SER A 90 3.20 -3.41 -18.37
CA SER A 90 3.05 -2.08 -18.97
C SER A 90 4.28 -1.25 -18.64
N THR A 91 4.89 -0.65 -19.66
CA THR A 91 6.03 0.29 -19.50
C THR A 91 5.59 1.72 -19.17
N THR A 92 4.29 1.92 -18.98
CA THR A 92 3.68 3.22 -18.67
C THR A 92 2.69 3.08 -17.53
N GLY A 93 2.50 4.18 -16.80
CA GLY A 93 1.51 4.24 -15.75
C GLY A 93 1.98 3.76 -14.39
N GLY A 94 3.24 3.30 -14.23
CA GLY A 94 3.80 2.89 -12.95
C GLY A 94 3.73 3.98 -11.87
N TYR A 95 3.66 3.55 -10.62
CA TYR A 95 3.57 4.39 -9.45
C TYR A 95 4.92 5.05 -9.16
N LYS A 96 4.86 6.35 -8.82
CA LYS A 96 6.06 7.17 -8.57
C LYS A 96 6.19 7.71 -7.16
N GLY A 97 5.16 7.56 -6.33
CA GLY A 97 5.15 8.12 -4.98
C GLY A 97 5.98 7.32 -3.96
N ASP A 98 6.55 6.20 -4.34
CA ASP A 98 7.47 5.38 -3.53
C ASP A 98 8.95 5.63 -3.85
N GLY A 99 9.25 6.58 -4.75
CA GLY A 99 10.61 6.86 -5.19
C GLY A 99 11.13 5.96 -6.31
N SER A 100 10.28 5.10 -6.91
CA SER A 100 10.67 4.24 -8.04
C SER A 100 11.19 5.04 -9.26
N ASN A 101 12.31 4.61 -9.82
CA ASN A 101 12.88 5.23 -11.01
C ASN A 101 12.25 4.77 -12.34
N ASP A 102 11.59 3.60 -12.40
CA ASP A 102 10.95 3.08 -13.62
C ASP A 102 9.44 3.31 -13.68
N ASN A 103 8.89 3.31 -14.90
CA ASN A 103 7.46 3.53 -15.15
C ASN A 103 6.69 2.21 -15.31
N ASN A 104 7.33 1.09 -15.00
CA ASN A 104 6.77 -0.21 -15.28
C ASN A 104 5.73 -0.55 -14.22
N CYS A 105 4.72 -1.33 -14.61
CA CYS A 105 3.70 -1.85 -13.71
C CYS A 105 2.95 -3.00 -14.39
N VAL A 106 1.95 -3.53 -13.71
CA VAL A 106 1.06 -4.56 -14.27
C VAL A 106 -0.30 -3.97 -14.55
N LYS A 107 -0.78 -4.15 -15.78
CA LYS A 107 -2.12 -3.77 -16.20
C LYS A 107 -3.03 -4.99 -16.21
N PHE A 108 -4.17 -4.86 -15.56
CA PHE A 108 -5.28 -5.79 -15.60
C PHE A 108 -6.39 -5.20 -16.44
N THR A 109 -7.01 -6.03 -17.28
CA THR A 109 -8.21 -5.72 -18.06
C THR A 109 -9.23 -6.82 -17.82
N VAL A 110 -10.39 -6.45 -17.27
CA VAL A 110 -11.49 -7.36 -16.98
C VAL A 110 -12.78 -6.83 -17.58
N SER A 111 -13.56 -7.73 -18.17
CA SER A 111 -14.80 -7.39 -18.86
C SER A 111 -15.80 -8.55 -18.78
N SER A 112 -16.97 -8.27 -18.21
CA SER A 112 -18.08 -9.21 -18.11
C SER A 112 -19.28 -8.69 -18.91
N PRO A 113 -19.23 -8.70 -20.26
CA PRO A 113 -20.29 -8.13 -21.08
C PRO A 113 -21.59 -8.93 -20.94
N LEU A 114 -22.74 -8.24 -20.96
CA LEU A 114 -24.06 -8.89 -20.88
C LEU A 114 -24.33 -9.84 -22.06
N THR A 115 -23.69 -9.59 -23.21
CA THR A 115 -23.73 -10.46 -24.39
C THR A 115 -22.38 -11.13 -24.60
N LYS A 116 -22.38 -12.47 -24.68
CA LYS A 116 -21.16 -13.26 -24.90
C LYS A 116 -20.58 -12.97 -26.29
N HIS A 117 -19.48 -12.23 -26.35
CA HIS A 117 -18.68 -12.07 -27.56
C HIS A 117 -17.49 -13.03 -27.53
N LYS A 118 -17.22 -13.70 -28.65
CA LYS A 118 -16.13 -14.69 -28.80
C LYS A 118 -14.71 -14.11 -28.61
N ARG A 119 -14.58 -12.80 -28.38
CA ARG A 119 -13.31 -12.05 -28.24
C ARG A 119 -13.23 -11.22 -26.96
N ALA A 120 -14.10 -11.46 -25.98
CA ALA A 120 -14.00 -10.76 -24.70
C ALA A 120 -12.74 -11.21 -23.93
N VAL A 121 -12.09 -10.27 -23.24
CA VAL A 121 -10.85 -10.48 -22.46
C VAL A 121 -11.04 -11.50 -21.33
N GLY A 122 -12.28 -11.68 -20.87
CA GLY A 122 -12.63 -12.51 -19.73
C GLY A 122 -13.11 -11.66 -18.57
N ASP A 123 -13.92 -12.25 -17.69
CA ASP A 123 -14.47 -11.59 -16.51
C ASP A 123 -13.50 -11.62 -15.31
N THR A 124 -12.40 -12.37 -15.42
CA THR A 124 -11.40 -12.55 -14.37
C THR A 124 -10.00 -12.39 -14.95
N ALA A 125 -9.10 -11.78 -14.18
CA ALA A 125 -7.69 -11.66 -14.50
C ALA A 125 -6.87 -11.80 -13.21
N SER A 126 -5.76 -12.55 -13.22
CA SER A 126 -4.93 -12.76 -12.03
C SER A 126 -3.44 -12.74 -12.33
N LEU A 127 -2.69 -12.17 -11.41
CA LEU A 127 -1.23 -12.19 -11.33
C LEU A 127 -0.85 -12.99 -10.08
N SER A 128 0.05 -13.96 -10.19
CA SER A 128 0.46 -14.77 -9.04
C SER A 128 1.94 -15.14 -9.06
N GLN A 129 2.54 -15.24 -7.87
CA GLN A 129 3.88 -15.77 -7.66
C GLN A 129 3.86 -16.75 -6.50
N GLU A 130 4.43 -17.95 -6.71
CA GLU A 130 4.62 -18.90 -5.63
C GLU A 130 5.73 -18.42 -4.69
N LEU A 131 5.41 -18.22 -3.42
CA LEU A 131 6.38 -17.87 -2.39
C LEU A 131 6.71 -19.11 -1.57
N SER A 132 7.98 -19.24 -1.19
CA SER A 132 8.49 -20.35 -0.38
C SER A 132 9.18 -19.85 0.89
N ASN A 133 9.42 -20.77 1.84
CA ASN A 133 10.04 -20.47 3.14
C ASN A 133 9.26 -19.44 3.97
N LEU A 134 7.94 -19.42 3.85
CA LEU A 134 7.06 -18.56 4.64
C LEU A 134 7.00 -19.04 6.10
N ASN A 135 7.01 -18.10 7.04
CA ASN A 135 6.87 -18.39 8.46
C ASN A 135 5.40 -18.29 8.89
N THR A 136 4.75 -19.43 9.15
CA THR A 136 3.33 -19.48 9.55
C THR A 136 3.07 -19.01 10.99
N ALA A 137 4.11 -18.76 11.79
CA ALA A 137 3.99 -18.26 13.16
C ALA A 137 4.03 -16.72 13.25
N THR A 138 4.30 -16.02 12.14
CA THR A 138 4.44 -14.55 12.13
C THR A 138 3.62 -13.96 10.99
N ALA A 139 2.89 -12.89 11.29
CA ALA A 139 2.15 -12.16 10.27
C ALA A 139 3.10 -11.45 9.30
N TYR A 140 2.66 -11.32 8.05
CA TYR A 140 3.35 -10.60 7.00
C TYR A 140 2.62 -9.30 6.70
N THR A 141 3.37 -8.23 6.49
CA THR A 141 2.85 -7.01 5.90
C THR A 141 2.91 -7.14 4.39
N VAL A 142 1.78 -6.91 3.72
CA VAL A 142 1.67 -6.80 2.27
C VAL A 142 1.32 -5.36 1.93
N ARG A 143 2.06 -4.77 0.99
CA ARG A 143 1.77 -3.46 0.39
C ARG A 143 1.77 -3.56 -1.12
N PHE A 144 0.82 -2.90 -1.77
CA PHE A 144 0.90 -2.61 -3.20
C PHE A 144 0.10 -1.35 -3.50
N PHE A 145 0.40 -0.70 -4.63
CA PHE A 145 -0.32 0.46 -5.10
C PHE A 145 -1.19 0.07 -6.27
N TYR A 146 -2.39 0.64 -6.36
CA TYR A 146 -3.30 0.37 -7.46
C TYR A 146 -4.01 1.61 -7.96
N PHE A 147 -4.22 1.67 -9.27
CA PHE A 147 -4.92 2.75 -9.95
C PHE A 147 -6.05 2.18 -10.81
N ILE A 148 -7.27 2.70 -10.66
CA ILE A 148 -8.44 2.15 -11.33
C ILE A 148 -8.91 3.08 -12.45
N LEU A 149 -9.12 2.52 -13.63
CA LEU A 149 -9.75 3.13 -14.79
C LEU A 149 -11.04 2.38 -15.14
N THR A 150 -12.18 3.04 -14.96
CA THR A 150 -13.49 2.50 -15.36
C THR A 150 -14.11 3.37 -16.44
N ALA A 151 -14.75 2.76 -17.43
CA ALA A 151 -15.64 3.48 -18.32
C ALA A 151 -16.90 3.92 -17.56
N PRO A 152 -17.48 5.11 -17.82
CA PRO A 152 -18.73 5.53 -17.20
C PRO A 152 -19.89 4.71 -17.79
N THR A 153 -20.18 3.55 -17.20
CA THR A 153 -21.34 2.72 -17.55
C THR A 153 -22.34 2.71 -16.39
N GLU A 154 -23.58 2.29 -16.59
CA GLU A 154 -24.58 2.36 -15.52
C GLU A 154 -24.37 1.29 -14.43
N GLN A 155 -23.61 0.22 -14.72
CA GLN A 155 -23.39 -0.93 -13.82
C GLN A 155 -21.99 -1.53 -14.01
N ASN A 156 -20.96 -0.89 -13.46
CA ASN A 156 -19.67 -1.55 -13.23
C ASN A 156 -19.63 -2.09 -11.81
N ILE A 157 -19.70 -3.42 -11.69
CA ILE A 157 -19.44 -4.14 -10.44
C ILE A 157 -18.21 -4.99 -10.68
N CYS A 158 -17.04 -4.46 -10.32
CA CYS A 158 -15.79 -5.20 -10.35
C CYS A 158 -15.16 -5.23 -8.96
N THR A 159 -14.27 -6.18 -8.74
CA THR A 159 -13.52 -6.33 -7.49
C THR A 159 -12.03 -6.43 -7.81
N LEU A 160 -11.22 -5.87 -6.92
CA LEU A 160 -9.79 -6.14 -6.84
C LEU A 160 -9.51 -6.80 -5.50
N GLU A 161 -8.86 -7.96 -5.55
CA GLU A 161 -8.66 -8.84 -4.41
C GLU A 161 -7.19 -9.26 -4.30
N GLY A 162 -6.72 -9.46 -3.08
CA GLY A 162 -5.40 -10.01 -2.80
C GLY A 162 -5.50 -11.26 -1.95
N PHE A 163 -4.77 -12.32 -2.33
CA PHE A 163 -4.72 -13.59 -1.61
C PHE A 163 -3.30 -14.07 -1.35
N ILE A 164 -3.11 -14.78 -0.24
CA ILE A 164 -1.95 -15.63 0.01
C ILE A 164 -2.44 -17.06 0.26
N GLY A 165 -2.21 -17.96 -0.68
CA GLY A 165 -2.88 -19.27 -0.72
C GLY A 165 -4.41 -19.10 -0.73
N SER A 166 -5.09 -19.69 0.24
CA SER A 166 -6.56 -19.55 0.39
C SER A 166 -6.99 -18.33 1.22
N THR A 167 -6.06 -17.56 1.78
CA THR A 167 -6.36 -16.44 2.67
C THR A 167 -6.51 -15.15 1.87
N GLN A 168 -7.73 -14.61 1.81
CA GLN A 168 -7.96 -13.27 1.28
C GLN A 168 -7.52 -12.22 2.29
N PHE A 169 -6.55 -11.40 1.92
CA PHE A 169 -6.07 -10.31 2.77
C PHE A 169 -6.54 -8.94 2.31
N PHE A 170 -6.98 -8.81 1.06
CA PHE A 170 -7.44 -7.53 0.52
C PHE A 170 -8.66 -7.72 -0.38
N THR A 171 -9.58 -6.76 -0.30
CA THR A 171 -10.71 -6.64 -1.21
C THR A 171 -11.12 -5.18 -1.32
N THR A 172 -11.40 -4.73 -2.53
CA THR A 172 -12.05 -3.44 -2.77
C THR A 172 -13.02 -3.56 -3.93
N PHE A 173 -14.13 -2.83 -3.84
CA PHE A 173 -15.13 -2.76 -4.88
C PHE A 173 -14.84 -1.60 -5.81
N ILE A 174 -14.97 -1.86 -7.10
CA ILE A 174 -14.80 -0.90 -8.18
C ILE A 174 -16.19 -0.58 -8.72
N TYR A 175 -16.67 0.62 -8.42
CA TYR A 175 -17.96 1.13 -8.86
C TYR A 175 -17.82 2.16 -9.99
N SER A 176 -18.85 2.24 -10.82
CA SER A 176 -18.84 2.96 -12.10
C SER A 176 -18.77 4.49 -12.06
N THR A 177 -18.68 5.11 -10.89
CA THR A 177 -18.86 6.56 -10.75
C THR A 177 -17.57 7.37 -10.89
N GLY A 178 -16.46 6.78 -11.35
CA GLY A 178 -15.29 7.55 -11.77
C GLY A 178 -13.98 6.76 -11.77
N SER A 179 -13.09 7.15 -12.67
CA SER A 179 -11.68 6.76 -12.60
C SER A 179 -11.08 7.22 -11.27
N SER A 180 -10.14 6.44 -10.74
CA SER A 180 -9.26 6.95 -9.69
C SER A 180 -8.53 8.17 -10.21
N ALA A 181 -8.47 9.26 -9.44
CA ALA A 181 -7.64 10.41 -9.79
C ALA A 181 -6.16 10.15 -9.47
N PHE A 182 -5.89 9.25 -8.51
CA PHE A 182 -4.57 8.95 -7.98
C PHE A 182 -4.44 7.46 -7.66
N TYR A 183 -3.20 6.99 -7.55
CA TYR A 183 -2.91 5.67 -6.99
C TYR A 183 -3.44 5.57 -5.55
N ASN A 184 -4.07 4.44 -5.25
CA ASN A 184 -4.46 4.04 -3.91
C ASN A 184 -3.45 3.04 -3.36
N THR A 185 -3.47 2.82 -2.04
CA THR A 185 -2.56 1.89 -1.36
C THR A 185 -3.34 0.79 -0.67
N ALA A 186 -3.03 -0.45 -0.99
CA ALA A 186 -3.34 -1.58 -0.13
C ALA A 186 -2.17 -1.77 0.84
N LEU A 187 -2.41 -1.70 2.15
CA LEU A 187 -1.41 -1.95 3.18
C LEU A 187 -2.05 -2.76 4.32
N VAL A 188 -1.72 -4.05 4.37
CA VAL A 188 -2.44 -5.01 5.22
C VAL A 188 -1.45 -5.92 5.94
N SER A 189 -1.79 -6.32 7.17
CA SER A 189 -1.13 -7.42 7.88
C SER A 189 -1.95 -8.69 7.70
N THR A 190 -1.30 -9.79 7.29
CA THR A 190 -1.97 -11.06 7.02
C THR A 190 -1.17 -12.25 7.51
N ASN A 191 -1.86 -13.33 7.87
CA ASN A 191 -1.23 -14.61 8.19
C ASN A 191 -1.10 -15.46 6.92
N VAL A 192 -0.02 -16.23 6.83
CA VAL A 192 0.22 -17.15 5.73
C VAL A 192 -0.28 -18.55 6.10
N PRO A 193 -1.01 -19.25 5.21
CA PRO A 193 -1.63 -20.55 5.55
C PRO A 193 -0.62 -21.71 5.57
N SER A 194 0.52 -21.58 4.90
CA SER A 194 1.53 -22.62 4.71
C SER A 194 2.89 -22.00 4.46
N SER A 195 3.96 -22.81 4.57
CA SER A 195 5.34 -22.38 4.27
C SER A 195 5.62 -22.18 2.78
N VAL A 196 4.73 -22.68 1.92
CA VAL A 196 4.70 -22.42 0.48
C VAL A 196 3.27 -22.01 0.13
N ALA A 197 3.08 -20.83 -0.45
CA ALA A 197 1.78 -20.34 -0.84
C ALA A 197 1.90 -19.32 -1.99
N PRO A 198 0.96 -19.32 -2.96
CA PRO A 198 0.92 -18.31 -3.99
C PRO A 198 0.44 -16.97 -3.39
N LEU A 199 1.23 -15.91 -3.54
CA LEU A 199 0.72 -14.56 -3.47
C LEU A 199 0.00 -14.27 -4.78
N SER A 200 -1.22 -13.74 -4.73
CA SER A 200 -1.97 -13.40 -5.94
C SER A 200 -2.76 -12.13 -5.78
N ILE A 201 -2.83 -11.37 -6.88
CA ILE A 201 -3.72 -10.23 -7.06
C ILE A 201 -4.69 -10.60 -8.18
N ARG A 202 -5.99 -10.48 -7.90
CA ARG A 202 -7.06 -10.86 -8.81
C ARG A 202 -8.01 -9.71 -9.02
N ALA A 203 -8.33 -9.44 -10.29
CA ALA A 203 -9.43 -8.58 -10.67
C ALA A 203 -10.57 -9.44 -11.21
N SER A 204 -11.80 -9.07 -10.91
CA SER A 204 -12.97 -9.69 -11.54
C SER A 204 -14.11 -8.71 -11.76
N CYS A 205 -14.95 -8.94 -12.76
CA CYS A 205 -16.14 -8.15 -13.04
C CYS A 205 -17.38 -9.05 -13.15
N SER A 206 -18.53 -8.48 -12.82
CA SER A 206 -19.83 -9.13 -13.01
C SER A 206 -20.83 -8.16 -13.64
N SER A 207 -21.92 -8.70 -14.18
CA SER A 207 -23.13 -7.94 -14.54
C SER A 207 -22.91 -6.74 -15.48
N GLY A 208 -22.08 -6.89 -16.51
CA GLY A 208 -21.80 -5.80 -17.47
C GLY A 208 -20.58 -4.96 -17.14
N GLY A 209 -19.88 -5.25 -16.04
CA GLY A 209 -18.73 -4.48 -15.59
C GLY A 209 -17.50 -4.58 -16.50
N ILE A 210 -16.82 -3.46 -16.67
CA ILE A 210 -15.54 -3.34 -17.38
C ILE A 210 -14.60 -2.45 -16.57
N ALA A 211 -13.40 -2.95 -16.29
CA ALA A 211 -12.37 -2.18 -15.62
C ALA A 211 -11.00 -2.46 -16.24
N ALA A 212 -10.20 -1.41 -16.33
CA ALA A 212 -8.76 -1.51 -16.43
C ALA A 212 -8.15 -1.03 -15.10
N LEU A 213 -7.10 -1.68 -14.62
CA LEU A 213 -6.40 -1.22 -13.43
C LEU A 213 -4.91 -1.49 -13.55
N TYR A 214 -4.13 -0.64 -12.90
CA TYR A 214 -2.69 -0.80 -12.79
C TYR A 214 -2.35 -1.20 -11.36
N VAL A 215 -1.42 -2.13 -11.19
CA VAL A 215 -0.89 -2.56 -9.91
C VAL A 215 0.62 -2.42 -9.97
N ASP A 216 1.20 -1.86 -8.91
CA ASP A 216 2.63 -1.62 -8.82
C ASP A 216 3.17 -1.82 -7.39
N SER A 217 4.49 -2.02 -7.28
CA SER A 217 5.27 -2.12 -6.05
C SER A 217 4.67 -3.08 -5.03
N ILE A 218 4.45 -4.33 -5.45
CA ILE A 218 4.06 -5.44 -4.57
C ILE A 218 5.21 -5.77 -3.64
N PHE A 219 5.02 -5.44 -2.37
CA PHE A 219 5.95 -5.70 -1.29
C PHE A 219 5.34 -6.64 -0.26
N MET A 220 6.09 -7.64 0.18
CA MET A 220 5.70 -8.50 1.29
C MET A 220 6.90 -8.80 2.19
N SER A 221 6.73 -8.66 3.50
CA SER A 221 7.76 -9.00 4.50
C SER A 221 7.15 -9.20 5.88
N ASN A 222 7.75 -10.07 6.68
CA ASN A 222 7.42 -10.26 8.10
C ASN A 222 8.32 -9.47 9.06
N GLN A 223 9.19 -8.60 8.53
CA GLN A 223 10.10 -7.77 9.32
C GLN A 223 9.56 -6.36 9.59
N VAL A 224 8.41 -6.04 9.02
CA VAL A 224 7.70 -4.76 9.17
C VAL A 224 6.24 -5.02 9.45
N THR A 225 5.58 -3.99 9.99
CA THR A 225 4.13 -3.91 10.21
C THR A 225 3.56 -2.78 9.34
N PRO A 226 2.23 -2.72 9.12
CA PRO A 226 1.59 -1.57 8.49
C PRO A 226 1.94 -0.23 9.15
N GLN A 227 2.26 -0.22 10.45
CA GLN A 227 2.54 0.99 11.21
C GLN A 227 3.95 1.52 10.99
N ASN A 228 4.94 0.65 10.75
CA ASN A 228 6.34 1.04 10.71
C ASN A 228 7.00 0.86 9.33
N ILE A 229 6.30 0.29 8.34
CA ILE A 229 6.87 0.03 7.00
C ILE A 229 7.48 1.27 6.35
N ASN A 230 6.97 2.47 6.66
CA ASN A 230 7.45 3.74 6.10
C ASN A 230 8.69 4.30 6.81
N ASP A 231 9.16 3.65 7.88
CA ASP A 231 10.39 4.01 8.60
C ASP A 231 11.63 3.28 8.06
N TYR A 232 11.43 2.35 7.13
CA TYR A 232 12.47 1.49 6.59
C TYR A 232 12.73 1.76 5.11
N ARG A 233 13.95 1.41 4.69
CA ARG A 233 14.33 1.32 3.29
C ARG A 233 13.83 -0.01 2.73
N LEU A 234 13.16 -0.01 1.59
CA LEU A 234 12.56 -1.23 1.03
C LEU A 234 13.32 -1.64 -0.24
N ASP A 235 13.81 -2.87 -0.24
CA ASP A 235 14.55 -3.48 -1.36
C ASP A 235 13.63 -4.44 -2.12
N PHE A 236 13.36 -4.15 -3.39
CA PHE A 236 12.50 -4.95 -4.26
C PHE A 236 13.28 -5.98 -5.09
N GLY A 237 14.61 -6.02 -4.95
CA GLY A 237 15.49 -6.93 -5.66
C GLY A 237 15.88 -6.49 -7.06
N ASP A 238 15.49 -5.28 -7.47
CA ASP A 238 15.76 -4.62 -8.76
C ASP A 238 17.01 -3.70 -8.72
N GLY A 239 17.67 -3.63 -7.56
CA GLY A 239 18.82 -2.74 -7.36
C GLY A 239 18.44 -1.30 -7.00
N ASP A 240 17.15 -0.97 -7.00
CA ASP A 240 16.62 0.31 -6.52
C ASP A 240 16.10 0.15 -5.09
N ILE A 241 16.73 0.85 -4.14
CA ILE A 241 16.30 0.82 -2.74
C ILE A 241 15.38 2.01 -2.49
N ARG A 242 14.11 1.72 -2.21
CA ARG A 242 13.10 2.75 -1.95
C ARG A 242 13.31 3.35 -0.55
N GLU A 243 13.56 4.65 -0.50
CA GLU A 243 13.81 5.37 0.74
C GLU A 243 12.52 5.51 1.59
N PRO A 244 12.65 5.67 2.92
CA PRO A 244 11.50 5.85 3.79
C PRO A 244 10.71 7.09 3.41
N VAL A 245 9.39 6.95 3.23
CA VAL A 245 8.49 8.07 2.97
C VAL A 245 8.20 8.76 4.29
N SER A 246 9.11 9.61 4.74
CA SER A 246 8.95 10.40 5.96
C SER A 246 7.73 11.32 5.83
N SER A 247 6.93 11.47 6.89
CA SER A 247 5.93 12.54 7.01
C SER A 247 5.78 12.97 8.47
N PRO A 248 5.87 14.27 8.84
CA PRO A 248 6.63 15.37 8.27
C PRO A 248 7.97 15.59 9.00
N THR A 249 8.87 16.34 8.35
CA THR A 249 9.99 17.03 9.00
C THR A 249 9.43 17.91 10.13
N THR A 250 9.68 17.53 11.39
CA THR A 250 9.69 18.54 12.45
C THR A 250 10.90 19.42 12.15
N VAL A 251 10.68 20.58 11.54
CA VAL A 251 11.70 21.62 11.51
C VAL A 251 11.84 22.06 12.96
N ALA A 252 12.76 21.44 13.69
CA ALA A 252 13.30 22.04 14.90
C ALA A 252 14.07 23.26 14.44
N THR A 253 13.41 24.42 14.43
CA THR A 253 14.08 25.69 14.28
C THR A 253 14.96 25.87 15.50
N THR A 254 16.23 25.48 15.40
CA THR A 254 17.24 25.92 16.34
C THR A 254 17.40 27.41 16.11
N GLN A 255 16.68 28.23 16.90
CA GLN A 255 17.01 29.64 17.04
C GLN A 255 18.42 29.69 17.65
N GLU A 256 19.43 29.94 16.82
CA GLU A 256 20.69 30.47 17.31
C GLU A 256 20.39 31.85 17.92
N ALA A 257 20.47 31.92 19.25
CA ALA A 257 20.55 33.17 19.97
C ALA A 257 21.86 33.85 19.59
N THR A 258 21.83 34.77 18.64
CA THR A 258 22.98 35.62 18.32
C THR A 258 23.19 36.59 19.49
N THR A 259 24.21 36.31 20.30
CA THR A 259 24.72 37.23 21.33
C THR A 259 25.16 38.53 20.69
N GLN A 260 24.44 39.60 21.01
CA GLN A 260 24.70 40.97 20.58
C GLN A 260 25.88 41.54 21.41
N SER A 261 27.04 41.73 20.77
CA SER A 261 28.16 42.47 21.35
C SER A 261 28.13 43.90 20.82
N ALA A 262 27.86 44.85 21.71
CA ALA A 262 27.93 46.28 21.44
C ALA A 262 29.39 46.75 21.43
N THR A 263 29.80 47.52 20.43
CA THR A 263 30.87 48.51 20.54
C THR A 263 30.59 49.64 19.53
N GLU A 264 30.93 50.83 19.98
CA GLU A 264 30.35 52.14 19.68
C GLU A 264 31.23 52.97 18.72
N SER A 265 30.59 53.96 18.08
CA SER A 265 31.16 55.26 17.67
C SER A 265 31.95 55.38 16.35
N ALA A 266 31.39 56.09 15.36
CA ALA A 266 31.62 57.54 15.17
C ALA A 266 31.12 58.04 13.78
N THR A 267 30.10 58.90 13.82
CA THR A 267 29.86 60.19 13.12
C THR A 267 30.53 60.52 11.77
N GLU A 268 29.75 60.89 10.74
CA GLU A 268 29.66 62.25 10.14
C GLU A 268 28.65 62.37 8.97
N THR A 269 27.54 63.07 9.24
CA THR A 269 27.01 64.28 8.55
C THR A 269 26.63 64.32 7.04
N ALA A 270 25.31 64.37 6.82
CA ALA A 270 24.45 65.32 6.07
C ALA A 270 24.52 65.52 4.52
N THR A 271 23.35 65.43 3.85
CA THR A 271 22.50 66.58 3.39
C THR A 271 21.56 66.18 2.22
N GLU A 272 20.27 66.53 2.36
CA GLU A 272 19.21 67.02 1.42
C GLU A 272 19.50 67.04 -0.11
N SER A 273 18.59 66.95 -1.11
CA SER A 273 17.11 67.03 -1.24
C SER A 273 16.67 66.89 -2.74
N VAL A 274 15.34 66.80 -2.96
CA VAL A 274 14.49 67.20 -4.14
C VAL A 274 14.29 66.28 -5.37
N THR A 275 13.07 65.70 -5.43
CA THR A 275 11.98 65.71 -6.46
C THR A 275 12.25 66.12 -7.93
N GLU A 276 11.78 65.35 -8.93
CA GLU A 276 10.64 65.71 -9.83
C GLU A 276 10.32 64.71 -10.97
N SER A 277 9.01 64.64 -11.23
CA SER A 277 8.17 64.06 -12.29
C SER A 277 8.69 63.91 -13.73
N ALA A 278 8.11 62.91 -14.44
CA ALA A 278 7.58 63.09 -15.80
C ALA A 278 6.49 62.06 -16.14
N THR A 279 5.24 62.51 -15.99
CA THR A 279 4.02 62.39 -16.83
C THR A 279 3.96 61.39 -18.00
N GLY A 280 2.82 60.68 -18.10
CA GLY A 280 2.32 59.94 -19.28
C GLY A 280 1.89 60.84 -20.46
N PRO A 281 1.15 60.33 -21.48
CA PRO A 281 -0.28 60.07 -21.27
C PRO A 281 -0.91 58.85 -22.01
N THR A 282 -2.03 58.43 -21.41
CA THR A 282 -3.35 57.89 -21.86
C THR A 282 -3.66 57.91 -23.38
N THR A 283 -4.44 56.99 -23.98
CA THR A 283 -5.94 56.84 -24.02
C THR A 283 -6.23 55.76 -25.11
N ASP A 284 -7.32 55.00 -25.24
CA ASP A 284 -8.58 54.75 -24.55
C ASP A 284 -9.25 53.51 -25.19
N ALA A 285 -10.33 53.06 -24.57
CA ALA A 285 -11.55 52.49 -25.15
C ALA A 285 -11.75 50.97 -25.10
N SER A 286 -12.85 50.68 -24.40
CA SER A 286 -13.49 49.43 -24.04
C SER A 286 -14.60 49.05 -25.05
N GLU A 287 -15.25 47.92 -24.75
CA GLU A 287 -16.56 47.39 -25.20
C GLU A 287 -16.52 46.45 -26.43
N THR A 288 -17.34 45.39 -26.53
CA THR A 288 -18.66 45.12 -25.93
C THR A 288 -18.97 43.61 -25.86
N VAL A 289 -19.87 43.27 -24.93
CA VAL A 289 -20.67 42.04 -24.78
C VAL A 289 -21.50 41.69 -26.04
N THR A 290 -21.53 40.41 -26.44
CA THR A 290 -22.74 39.54 -26.59
C THR A 290 -22.29 38.09 -26.78
#